data_AF-A0A841K985-F1
#
_entry.id   AF-A0A841K985-F1
#
_cell.length_a   1.000
_cell.length_b   1.000
_cell.length_c   1.000
_cell.angle_alpha   90.00
_cell.angle_beta   90.00
_cell.angle_gamma   90.00
#
_symmetry.space_group_name_H-M   'P 1'
#
loop_
_entity.id
_entity.type
_entity.pdbx_description
1 polymer ?
#
loop_
_entity_poly.entity_id
_entity_poly.type
_entity_poly.pdbx_seq_one_letter_code
_entity_poly.pdbx_strand_id
1 'polypeptide(L)'
;MSDTKKPAAKVTLYPVTAAIWRNQNPSGVFYSVTFERSFKDDAGKWQSASTFNANDLLLLAKVADQAHSEIFKLRAKDRQADQTDEDAA
;
A
#
# COMPACT_ATOMS: atom_id res chain seq x y z
N MET A 1 -21.95 -4.95 7.45
CA MET A 1 -21.32 -5.41 6.19
C MET A 1 -20.03 -4.63 6.04
N SER A 2 -18.88 -5.24 6.33
CA SER A 2 -17.60 -4.54 6.20
C SER A 2 -17.26 -4.47 4.73
N ASP A 3 -17.38 -3.28 4.12
CA ASP A 3 -16.83 -3.02 2.80
C ASP A 3 -15.31 -3.20 2.89
N THR A 4 -14.84 -4.39 2.53
CA THR A 4 -13.40 -4.68 2.45
C THR A 4 -12.85 -3.92 1.27
N LYS A 5 -12.46 -2.67 1.54
CA LYS A 5 -11.77 -1.82 0.59
C LYS A 5 -10.57 -2.60 0.03
N LYS A 6 -10.40 -2.59 -1.29
CA LYS A 6 -9.19 -3.17 -1.88
C LYS A 6 -8.07 -2.12 -1.83
N PRO A 7 -6.82 -2.52 -1.57
CA PRO A 7 -5.71 -1.60 -1.68
C PRO A 7 -5.58 -1.09 -3.12
N ALA A 8 -5.27 0.19 -3.26
CA ALA A 8 -5.06 0.86 -4.55
C ALA A 8 -3.81 0.35 -5.28
N ALA A 9 -2.80 -0.08 -4.52
CA ALA A 9 -1.61 -0.73 -5.05
C ALA A 9 -0.97 -1.62 -3.97
N LYS A 10 -0.13 -2.56 -4.41
CA LYS A 10 0.74 -3.33 -3.52
C LYS A 10 2.17 -3.29 -4.05
N VAL A 11 3.13 -3.20 -3.13
CA VAL A 11 4.56 -3.31 -3.42
C VAL A 11 5.10 -4.48 -2.60
N THR A 12 5.70 -5.46 -3.24
CA THR A 12 6.20 -6.66 -2.57
C THR A 12 7.66 -6.89 -2.93
N LEU A 13 8.49 -7.03 -1.89
CA LEU A 13 9.80 -7.67 -1.98
C LEU A 13 9.79 -8.77 -0.92
N TYR A 14 9.64 -10.01 -1.36
CA TYR A 14 9.42 -11.14 -0.46
C TYR A 14 10.51 -11.22 0.63
N PRO A 15 10.16 -11.37 1.92
CA PRO A 15 8.81 -11.65 2.44
C PRO A 15 7.94 -10.42 2.78
N VAL A 16 8.39 -9.19 2.54
CA VAL A 16 7.69 -7.97 2.96
C VAL A 16 6.78 -7.42 1.85
N THR A 17 5.56 -7.04 2.23
CA THR A 17 4.57 -6.39 1.36
C THR A 17 4.08 -5.10 2.00
N ALA A 18 4.00 -4.04 1.20
CA ALA A 18 3.24 -2.83 1.50
C ALA A 18 1.93 -2.86 0.72
N ALA A 19 0.80 -2.68 1.41
CA ALA A 19 -0.49 -2.40 0.80
C ALA A 19 -0.81 -0.91 0.95
N ILE A 20 -1.07 -0.24 -0.18
CA ILE A 20 -1.35 1.19 -0.25
C ILE A 20 -2.86 1.38 -0.38
N TRP A 21 -3.44 2.23 0.46
CA TRP A 21 -4.88 2.43 0.59
C TRP A 21 -5.23 3.86 0.20
N ARG A 22 -6.06 4.03 -0.85
CA ARG A 22 -6.59 5.34 -1.24
C ARG A 22 -7.76 5.70 -0.34
N ASN A 23 -7.72 6.84 0.33
CA ASN A 23 -8.77 7.35 1.20
C ASN A 23 -9.20 8.75 0.79
N GLN A 24 -10.41 9.15 1.14
CA GLN A 24 -10.95 10.45 0.80
C GLN A 24 -11.77 10.98 1.98
N ASN A 25 -11.59 12.26 2.29
CA ASN A 25 -12.38 13.00 3.25
C ASN A 25 -12.70 14.40 2.66
N PRO A 26 -13.45 15.27 3.35
CA PRO A 26 -13.77 16.60 2.86
C PRO A 26 -12.55 17.49 2.56
N SER A 27 -11.38 17.20 3.16
CA SER A 27 -10.12 17.90 2.90
C SER A 27 -9.36 17.36 1.68
N GLY A 28 -9.83 16.28 1.06
CA GLY A 28 -9.28 15.71 -0.15
C GLY A 28 -8.87 14.25 -0.04
N VAL A 29 -8.14 13.79 -1.06
CA VAL A 29 -7.64 12.42 -1.17
C VAL A 29 -6.31 12.28 -0.45
N PHE A 30 -6.14 11.19 0.29
CA PHE A 30 -4.88 10.83 0.92
C PHE A 30 -4.64 9.32 0.85
N TYR A 31 -3.39 8.91 1.06
CA TYR A 31 -3.02 7.49 1.04
C TYR A 31 -2.43 7.07 2.39
N SER A 32 -2.81 5.89 2.85
CA SER A 32 -2.17 5.21 3.98
C SER A 32 -1.50 3.92 3.51
N VAL A 33 -0.56 3.39 4.31
CA VAL A 33 0.19 2.17 3.98
C VAL A 33 0.17 1.24 5.17
N THR A 34 -0.08 -0.05 4.92
CA THR A 34 0.12 -1.13 5.88
C THR A 34 1.25 -2.03 5.39
N PHE A 35 2.11 -2.47 6.30
CA PHE A 35 3.20 -3.39 6.00
C PHE A 35 2.95 -4.74 6.66
N GLU A 36 3.25 -5.81 5.92
CA GLU A 36 3.17 -7.18 6.42
C GLU A 36 4.39 -7.98 5.96
N ARG A 37 4.80 -8.92 6.80
CA ARG A 37 5.80 -9.95 6.49
C ARG A 37 5.09 -11.29 6.37
N SER A 38 5.30 -11.99 5.25
CA SER A 38 4.81 -13.34 5.06
C SER A 38 5.80 -14.39 5.57
N PHE A 39 5.29 -15.42 6.22
CA PHE A 39 6.10 -16.54 6.70
C PHE A 39 5.28 -17.83 6.68
N LYS A 40 5.94 -18.98 6.77
CA LYS A 40 5.26 -20.27 6.99
C LYS A 40 5.31 -20.63 8.47
N ASP A 41 4.18 -21.04 9.02
CA ASP A 41 4.11 -21.62 10.36
C ASP A 41 4.62 -23.07 10.39
N ASP A 42 4.63 -23.68 11.56
CA ASP A 42 5.10 -25.06 11.77
C ASP A 42 4.27 -26.10 11.01
N ALA A 43 3.03 -25.77 10.63
CA ALA A 43 2.17 -26.60 9.79
C ALA A 43 2.40 -26.35 8.28
N GLY A 44 3.39 -25.53 7.92
CA GLY A 44 3.72 -25.16 6.55
C GLY A 44 2.73 -24.20 5.89
N LYS A 45 1.79 -23.62 6.66
CA LYS A 45 0.78 -22.70 6.15
C LYS A 45 1.33 -21.28 6.12
N TRP A 46 1.01 -20.56 5.05
CA TRP A 46 1.36 -19.15 4.94
C TRP A 46 0.56 -18.32 5.94
N GLN A 47 1.28 -17.49 6.69
CA GLN A 47 0.76 -16.50 7.63
C GLN A 47 1.35 -15.13 7.28
N SER A 48 0.75 -14.07 7.81
CA SER A 48 1.34 -12.73 7.79
C SER A 48 1.44 -12.15 9.20
N ALA A 49 2.45 -11.30 9.42
CA ALA A 49 2.65 -10.58 10.67
C ALA A 49 3.03 -9.11 10.39
N SER A 50 2.75 -8.24 11.35
CA SER A 50 3.24 -6.85 11.39
C SER A 50 4.48 -6.67 12.26
N THR A 51 5.11 -7.78 12.68
CA THR A 51 6.36 -7.80 13.42
C THR A 51 7.53 -8.13 12.48
N PHE A 52 8.64 -7.45 12.66
CA PHE A 52 9.82 -7.54 11.81
C PHE A 52 11.05 -7.83 12.67
N ASN A 53 11.89 -8.76 12.24
CA ASN A 53 13.19 -8.99 12.88
C ASN A 53 14.25 -8.08 12.25
N ALA A 54 15.47 -8.10 12.81
CA ALA A 54 16.58 -7.27 12.34
C ALA A 54 16.90 -7.47 10.84
N ASN A 55 16.77 -8.69 10.32
CA ASN A 55 17.04 -9.03 8.93
C ASN A 55 15.97 -8.51 7.97
N ASP A 56 14.75 -8.26 8.45
CA ASP A 56 13.67 -7.73 7.62
C ASP A 56 13.74 -6.19 7.50
N LEU A 57 14.50 -5.49 8.36
CA LEU A 57 14.44 -4.03 8.47
C LEU A 57 14.88 -3.29 7.20
N LEU A 58 15.98 -3.71 6.57
CA LEU A 58 16.44 -3.09 5.33
C LEU A 58 15.49 -3.37 4.16
N LEU A 59 14.86 -4.54 4.17
CA LEU A 59 13.85 -4.89 3.18
C LEU A 59 12.57 -4.06 3.37
N LEU A 60 12.12 -3.91 4.61
CA LEU A 60 11.01 -3.03 4.97
C LEU A 60 11.29 -1.59 4.55
N ALA A 61 12.49 -1.07 4.81
CA ALA A 61 12.90 0.26 4.37
C ALA A 61 12.83 0.40 2.84
N LYS A 62 13.30 -0.62 2.10
CA LYS A 62 13.24 -0.59 0.64
C LYS A 62 11.81 -0.66 0.09
N VAL A 63 10.96 -1.49 0.70
CA VAL A 63 9.53 -1.56 0.34
C VAL A 63 8.82 -0.25 0.67
N ALA A 64 9.16 0.41 1.79
CA ALA A 64 8.61 1.72 2.15
C ALA A 64 9.02 2.81 1.14
N ASP A 65 10.28 2.84 0.70
CA ASP A 65 10.79 3.73 -0.36
C ASP A 65 10.03 3.54 -1.69
N GLN A 66 9.82 2.28 -2.09
CA GLN A 66 9.06 1.96 -3.30
C GLN A 66 7.57 2.32 -3.16
N ALA A 67 6.96 2.07 -2.00
CA ALA A 67 5.58 2.43 -1.73
C ALA A 67 5.39 3.95 -1.74
N HIS A 68 6.34 4.70 -1.19
CA HIS A 68 6.37 6.16 -1.28
C HIS A 68 6.36 6.61 -2.75
N SER A 69 7.27 6.07 -3.57
CA SER A 69 7.32 6.39 -5.01
C SER A 69 6.00 6.07 -5.72
N GLU A 70 5.35 4.94 -5.39
CA GLU A 70 4.08 4.55 -5.97
C GLU A 70 2.92 5.49 -5.57
N ILE A 71 2.90 5.98 -4.34
CA ILE A 71 1.92 6.99 -3.88
C ILE A 71 1.99 8.27 -4.72
N PHE A 72 3.18 8.73 -5.10
CA PHE A 72 3.31 9.91 -5.95
C PHE A 72 2.74 9.70 -7.35
N LYS A 73 2.89 8.49 -7.91
CA LYS A 73 2.23 8.14 -9.19
C LYS A 73 0.72 8.11 -9.04
N LEU A 74 0.21 7.52 -7.96
CA LEU A 74 -1.22 7.48 -7.68
C LEU A 74 -1.80 8.90 -7.51
N ARG A 75 -1.12 9.78 -6.77
CA ARG A 75 -1.49 11.20 -6.67
C ARG A 75 -1.51 11.92 -8.02
N ALA A 76 -0.55 11.61 -8.90
CA ALA A 76 -0.53 12.18 -10.24
C ALA A 76 -1.73 11.71 -11.08
N LYS A 77 -2.10 10.42 -10.99
CA LYS A 77 -3.29 9.87 -11.65
C LYS A 77 -4.58 10.50 -11.15
N ASP A 78 -4.71 10.67 -9.84
CA ASP A 78 -5.89 11.29 -9.24
C ASP A 78 -6.06 12.74 -9.71
N ARG A 79 -4.99 13.53 -9.77
CA ARG A 79 -5.05 14.90 -10.32
C ARG A 79 -5.49 14.94 -11.79
N GLN A 80 -5.06 13.97 -12.59
CA GLN A 80 -5.47 13.89 -14.00
C GLN A 80 -6.94 13.50 -14.14
N ALA A 81 -7.43 12.62 -13.27
CA ALA A 81 -8.85 12.25 -13.23
C ALA A 81 -9.72 13.47 -12.87
N ASP A 82 -9.35 14.21 -11.83
CA ASP A 82 -10.07 15.42 -11.41
C ASP A 82 -10.13 16.46 -12.54
N GLN A 83 -9.04 16.67 -13.29
CA GLN A 83 -8.99 17.58 -14.44
C GLN A 83 -9.88 17.12 -15.61
N THR A 84 -9.90 15.82 -15.88
CA THR A 84 -10.70 15.25 -16.98
C THR A 84 -12.19 15.37 -16.69
N ASP A 85 -12.59 15.20 -15.43
CA ASP A 85 -13.99 15.33 -15.00
C ASP A 85 -14.47 16.79 -15.07
N GLU A 86 -13.60 17.77 -14.80
CA GLU A 86 -13.90 19.20 -14.92
C GLU A 86 -14.02 19.65 -16.39
N ASP A 87 -13.14 19.17 -17.28
CA ASP A 87 -13.19 19.49 -18.72
C ASP A 87 -14.39 18.84 -19.44
N ALA A 88 -14.98 17.79 -18.86
CA ALA A 88 -16.12 17.05 -19.42
C ALA A 88 -17.50 17.54 -18.92
N ALA A 89 -17.53 18.48 -17.96
CA ALA A 89 -18.74 19.04 -17.34
C ALA A 89 -19.14 20.39 -17.94
#